data_AF-A0A534Z925-F1
#
_entry.id   AF-A0A534Z925-F1
#
_cell.length_a   1.000
_cell.length_b   1.000
_cell.length_c   1.000
_cell.angle_alpha   90.00
_cell.angle_beta   90.00
_cell.angle_gamma   90.00
#
_symmetry.space_group_name_H-M   'P 1'
#
loop_
_entity.id
_entity.type
_entity.pdbx_description
1 polymer ?
#
loop_
_entity_poly.entity_id
_entity_poly.type
_entity_poly.pdbx_seq_one_letter_code
_entity_poly.pdbx_strand_id
1 'polypeptide(L)'
;MSGGRSATAAGTAAYREALAREVPASHFRPLDGLLVSSIGLGTYLGEEDDETDRRYGAALVDAANLGCNLFDTAINYRAQRSERVLGQALAALVREGGFPREQIVVCTKGGYIPFDGSVPPDPSAYVRD
;
A
#
# COMPACT_ATOMS: atom_id res chain seq x y z
N MET A 1 -1.29 22.41 1.07
CA MET A 1 -2.28 21.88 2.03
C MET A 1 -1.60 20.73 2.77
N SER A 2 -1.57 20.76 4.09
CA SER A 2 -1.01 19.67 4.90
C SER A 2 -1.97 18.49 4.84
N GLY A 3 -1.83 17.62 3.82
CA GLY A 3 -2.53 16.34 3.80
C GLY A 3 -2.18 15.53 5.05
N GLY A 4 -3.17 14.86 5.63
CA GLY A 4 -3.01 14.00 6.79
C GLY A 4 -2.00 12.89 6.53
N ARG A 5 -1.21 12.56 7.56
CA ARG A 5 -0.09 11.61 7.45
C ARG A 5 -0.52 10.13 7.47
N SER A 6 -1.75 9.84 7.88
CA SER A 6 -2.24 8.48 8.13
C SER A 6 -3.74 8.35 7.92
N ALA A 7 -4.23 7.11 7.85
CA ALA A 7 -5.66 6.80 7.82
C ALA A 7 -6.38 7.40 9.04
N THR A 8 -7.65 7.79 8.86
CA THR A 8 -8.51 8.28 9.94
C THR A 8 -9.88 7.60 9.86
N ALA A 9 -10.62 7.59 10.98
CA ALA A 9 -11.98 7.06 11.01
C ALA A 9 -12.89 7.79 10.00
N ALA A 10 -12.79 9.12 9.93
CA ALA A 10 -13.54 9.93 8.97
C ALA A 10 -13.12 9.65 7.52
N GLY A 11 -11.82 9.53 7.25
CA GLY A 11 -11.31 9.24 5.91
C GLY A 11 -11.73 7.86 5.42
N THR A 12 -11.56 6.83 6.24
CA THR A 12 -11.96 5.46 5.87
C THR A 12 -13.48 5.30 5.74
N ALA A 13 -14.29 6.04 6.51
CA ALA A 13 -15.73 6.14 6.27
C ALA A 13 -16.05 6.82 4.93
N ALA A 14 -15.39 7.94 4.62
CA ALA A 14 -15.57 8.64 3.34
C ALA A 14 -15.20 7.77 2.13
N TYR A 15 -14.17 6.92 2.25
CA TYR A 15 -13.80 5.95 1.21
C TYR A 15 -14.95 4.99 0.89
N ARG A 16 -15.57 4.40 1.91
CA ARG A 16 -16.74 3.53 1.75
C ARG A 16 -17.88 4.28 1.08
N GLU A 17 -18.20 5.49 1.55
CA GLU A 17 -19.31 6.28 0.99
C GLU A 17 -19.09 6.63 -0.48
N ALA A 18 -17.85 6.96 -0.87
CA ALA A 18 -17.49 7.26 -2.25
C ALA A 18 -17.75 6.09 -3.21
N LEU A 19 -17.65 4.85 -2.72
CA LEU A 19 -17.83 3.62 -3.49
C LEU A 19 -19.19 2.94 -3.26
N ALA A 20 -20.10 3.53 -2.49
CA ALA A 20 -21.33 2.88 -2.04
C ALA A 20 -22.29 2.45 -3.18
N ARG A 21 -22.14 3.01 -4.39
CA ARG A 21 -22.92 2.62 -5.57
C ARG A 21 -22.44 1.33 -6.23
N GLU A 22 -21.18 0.97 -6.03
CA GLU A 22 -20.49 -0.11 -6.74
C GLU A 22 -20.09 -1.24 -5.79
N VAL A 23 -19.78 -0.90 -4.54
CA VAL A 23 -19.26 -1.83 -3.53
C VAL A 23 -20.25 -1.93 -2.36
N PRO A 24 -20.74 -3.14 -2.02
CA PRO A 24 -21.65 -3.33 -0.89
C PRO A 24 -21.03 -2.87 0.43
N ALA A 25 -21.83 -2.24 1.31
CA ALA A 25 -21.36 -1.79 2.62
C ALA A 25 -20.74 -2.91 3.47
N SER A 26 -21.21 -4.16 3.31
CA SER A 26 -20.68 -5.35 4.00
C SER A 26 -19.25 -5.74 3.58
N HIS A 27 -18.74 -5.18 2.48
CA HIS A 27 -17.34 -5.30 2.10
C HIS A 27 -16.42 -4.58 3.08
N PHE A 28 -16.91 -3.57 3.80
CA PHE A 28 -16.10 -2.79 4.74
C PHE A 28 -16.36 -3.22 6.18
N ARG A 29 -15.28 -3.51 6.92
CA ARG A 29 -15.30 -4.07 8.28
C ARG A 29 -14.54 -3.17 9.24
N PRO A 30 -14.95 -3.11 10.53
CA PRO A 30 -14.22 -2.35 11.53
C PRO A 30 -12.86 -2.99 11.83
N LEU A 31 -11.84 -2.15 11.97
CA LEU A 31 -10.49 -2.50 12.43
C LEU A 31 -9.92 -1.34 13.23
N ASP A 32 -9.73 -1.50 14.54
CA ASP A 32 -9.11 -0.49 15.43
C ASP A 32 -9.65 0.95 15.26
N GLY A 33 -10.98 1.08 15.15
CA GLY A 33 -11.65 2.38 14.96
C GLY A 33 -11.63 2.93 13.53
N LEU A 34 -11.10 2.17 12.57
CA LEU A 34 -11.13 2.44 11.13
C LEU A 34 -12.11 1.49 10.42
N LEU A 35 -12.44 1.80 9.17
CA LEU A 35 -13.12 0.88 8.25
C LEU A 35 -12.17 0.40 7.16
N VAL A 36 -12.02 -0.91 7.04
CA VAL A 36 -11.16 -1.53 6.03
C VAL A 36 -11.95 -2.46 5.12
N SER A 37 -11.51 -2.58 3.87
CA SER A 37 -12.00 -3.58 2.94
C SER A 37 -11.81 -4.99 3.50
N SER A 38 -12.76 -5.89 3.18
CA SER A 38 -12.74 -7.28 3.63
C SER A 38 -11.62 -8.11 2.99
N ILE A 39 -11.00 -7.54 1.96
CA ILE A 39 -9.80 -8.03 1.27
C ILE A 39 -8.75 -6.93 1.36
N GLY A 40 -7.53 -7.28 1.75
CA GLY A 40 -6.36 -6.41 1.65
C GLY A 40 -5.41 -6.90 0.56
N LEU A 41 -4.51 -6.04 0.11
CA LEU A 41 -3.50 -6.36 -0.89
C LEU A 41 -2.10 -6.41 -0.26
N GLY A 42 -1.50 -7.59 -0.25
CA GLY A 42 -0.13 -7.82 0.23
C GLY A 42 0.92 -7.63 -0.86
N THR A 43 2.10 -7.12 -0.49
CA THR A 43 3.13 -6.67 -1.44
C THR A 43 4.45 -7.42 -1.47
N TYR A 44 4.42 -8.70 -1.09
CA TYR A 44 5.64 -9.49 -0.88
C TYR A 44 6.37 -9.95 -2.16
N LEU A 45 5.63 -10.40 -3.18
CA LEU A 45 6.21 -11.19 -4.28
C LEU A 45 6.44 -10.41 -5.57
N GLY A 46 7.36 -10.90 -6.40
CA GLY A 46 7.71 -10.38 -7.73
C GLY A 46 9.21 -10.06 -7.85
N GLU A 47 9.75 -10.17 -9.06
CA GLU A 47 11.16 -9.88 -9.35
C GLU A 47 11.54 -8.44 -8.95
N GLU A 48 12.78 -8.18 -8.51
CA GLU A 48 13.25 -6.82 -8.17
C GLU A 48 13.62 -5.98 -9.41
N ASP A 49 12.71 -5.86 -10.38
CA ASP A 49 12.89 -5.09 -11.62
C ASP A 49 11.85 -3.98 -11.81
N ASP A 50 12.17 -3.06 -12.73
CA ASP A 50 11.35 -1.88 -13.05
C ASP A 50 10.03 -2.25 -13.75
N GLU A 51 10.00 -3.36 -14.49
CA GLU A 51 8.79 -3.81 -15.17
C GLU A 51 7.74 -4.30 -14.18
N THR A 52 8.18 -5.11 -13.22
CA THR A 52 7.38 -5.59 -12.10
C THR A 52 6.92 -4.40 -11.29
N ASP A 53 7.79 -3.45 -10.93
CA ASP A 53 7.38 -2.23 -10.19
C ASP A 53 6.25 -1.45 -10.88
N ARG A 54 6.33 -1.28 -12.19
CA ARG A 54 5.29 -0.56 -12.95
C ARG A 54 3.95 -1.29 -12.91
N ARG A 55 3.96 -2.60 -13.14
CA ARG A 55 2.75 -3.44 -13.08
C ARG A 55 2.18 -3.49 -11.67
N TYR A 56 3.07 -3.53 -10.68
CA TYR A 56 2.78 -3.53 -9.26
C TYR A 56 2.07 -2.22 -8.85
N GLY A 57 2.63 -1.07 -9.25
CA GLY A 57 2.03 0.25 -9.03
C GLY A 57 0.64 0.37 -9.65
N ALA A 58 0.45 -0.10 -10.89
CA ALA A 58 -0.86 -0.12 -11.54
C ALA A 58 -1.87 -0.98 -10.76
N ALA A 59 -1.48 -2.17 -10.32
CA ALA A 59 -2.35 -3.05 -9.54
C ALA A 59 -2.77 -2.44 -8.19
N LEU A 60 -1.88 -1.69 -7.53
CA LEU A 60 -2.22 -0.96 -6.29
C LEU A 60 -3.29 0.11 -6.54
N VAL A 61 -3.14 0.89 -7.62
CA VAL A 61 -4.11 1.93 -8.02
C VAL A 61 -5.46 1.31 -8.38
N ASP A 62 -5.46 0.24 -9.18
CA ASP A 62 -6.67 -0.47 -9.57
C ASP A 62 -7.38 -1.07 -8.35
N ALA A 63 -6.63 -1.70 -7.44
CA ALA A 63 -7.19 -2.24 -6.19
C ALA A 63 -7.84 -1.13 -5.35
N ALA A 64 -7.21 0.04 -5.23
CA ALA A 64 -7.79 1.19 -4.54
C ALA A 64 -9.07 1.69 -5.22
N ASN A 65 -9.14 1.71 -6.55
CA ASN A 65 -10.35 2.09 -7.28
C ASN A 65 -11.47 1.04 -7.16
N LEU A 66 -11.13 -0.24 -6.96
CA LEU A 66 -12.07 -1.35 -6.81
C LEU A 66 -12.51 -1.62 -5.36
N GLY A 67 -12.19 -0.74 -4.43
CA GLY A 67 -12.65 -0.85 -3.04
C GLY A 67 -11.70 -1.60 -2.09
N CYS A 68 -10.41 -1.71 -2.41
CA CYS A 68 -9.38 -2.16 -1.47
C CYS A 68 -8.64 -0.97 -0.85
N ASN A 69 -8.85 -0.71 0.45
CA ASN A 69 -8.15 0.35 1.17
C ASN A 69 -7.18 -0.15 2.25
N LEU A 70 -6.88 -1.45 2.29
CA LEU A 70 -5.89 -2.03 3.19
C LEU A 70 -4.72 -2.61 2.40
N PHE A 71 -3.54 -2.01 2.55
CA PHE A 71 -2.32 -2.45 1.89
C PHE A 71 -1.29 -2.92 2.92
N ASP A 72 -0.77 -4.12 2.70
CA ASP A 72 0.23 -4.76 3.55
C ASP A 72 1.59 -4.78 2.86
N THR A 73 2.60 -4.24 3.53
CA THR A 73 3.98 -4.21 3.05
C THR A 73 4.97 -4.57 4.15
N ALA A 74 6.26 -4.60 3.85
CA ALA A 74 7.34 -4.67 4.81
C ALA A 74 8.62 -4.12 4.19
N ILE A 75 9.53 -3.64 5.04
CA ILE A 75 10.81 -3.04 4.59
C ILE A 75 11.67 -4.01 3.76
N ASN A 76 11.58 -5.31 4.03
CA ASN A 76 12.36 -6.33 3.31
C ASN A 76 11.71 -6.82 2.02
N TYR A 77 10.47 -6.41 1.71
CA TYR A 77 9.80 -6.87 0.50
C TYR A 77 10.47 -6.28 -0.73
N ARG A 78 10.93 -7.18 -1.62
CA ARG A 78 11.59 -6.84 -2.89
C ARG A 78 12.71 -5.82 -2.72
N ALA A 79 13.59 -6.02 -1.73
CA ALA A 79 14.68 -5.08 -1.41
C ALA A 79 14.20 -3.62 -1.24
N GLN A 80 13.20 -3.38 -0.38
CA GLN A 80 12.52 -2.09 -0.15
C GLN A 80 11.72 -1.53 -1.34
N ARG A 81 11.73 -2.18 -2.51
CA ARG A 81 11.01 -1.67 -3.69
C ARG A 81 9.50 -1.63 -3.46
N SER A 82 8.93 -2.61 -2.77
CA SER A 82 7.48 -2.65 -2.52
C SER A 82 6.97 -1.43 -1.75
N GLU A 83 7.68 -0.96 -0.72
CA GLU A 83 7.29 0.26 0.01
C GLU A 83 7.43 1.52 -0.86
N ARG A 84 8.48 1.58 -1.69
CA ARG A 84 8.70 2.71 -2.61
C ARG A 84 7.61 2.78 -3.68
N VAL A 85 7.28 1.65 -4.31
CA VAL A 85 6.21 1.56 -5.30
C VAL A 85 4.85 1.89 -4.67
N LEU A 86 4.56 1.40 -3.45
CA LEU A 86 3.34 1.77 -2.73
C LEU A 86 3.28 3.26 -2.45
N GLY A 87 4.37 3.88 -1.99
CA GLY A 87 4.44 5.33 -1.79
C GLY A 87 4.16 6.12 -3.06
N GLN A 88 4.73 5.69 -4.19
CA GLN A 88 4.49 6.30 -5.51
C GLN A 88 3.04 6.15 -5.97
N ALA A 89 2.44 4.96 -5.81
CA ALA A 89 1.05 4.70 -6.16
C ALA A 89 0.08 5.56 -5.33
N LEU A 90 0.32 5.68 -4.01
CA LEU A 90 -0.49 6.55 -3.15
C LEU A 90 -0.35 8.03 -3.54
N ALA A 91 0.86 8.48 -3.88
CA ALA A 91 1.07 9.85 -4.36
C ALA A 91 0.35 10.10 -5.70
N ALA A 92 0.32 9.11 -6.60
CA ALA A 92 -0.41 9.19 -7.85
C ALA A 92 -1.93 9.27 -7.62
N LEU A 93 -2.50 8.41 -6.76
CA LEU A 93 -3.92 8.45 -6.39
C LEU A 93 -4.35 9.83 -5.85
N VAL A 94 -3.53 10.43 -4.97
CA VAL A 94 -3.81 11.77 -4.44
C VAL A 94 -3.75 12.83 -5.55
N ARG A 95 -2.70 12.79 -6.39
CA ARG A 95 -2.49 13.76 -7.46
C ARG A 95 -3.58 13.71 -8.54
N GLU A 96 -4.10 12.52 -8.81
CA GLU A 96 -5.14 12.28 -9.83
C GLU A 96 -6.55 12.47 -9.28
N GLY A 97 -6.69 12.87 -8.01
CA GLY A 97 -7.97 13.17 -7.38
C GLY A 97 -8.80 11.94 -7.02
N GLY A 98 -8.17 10.75 -6.94
CA GLY A 98 -8.81 9.50 -6.54
C GLY A 98 -9.11 9.50 -5.04
N PHE A 99 -8.14 9.06 -4.23
CA PHE A 99 -8.34 8.92 -2.78
C PHE A 99 -7.22 9.60 -1.99
N PRO A 100 -7.56 10.48 -1.02
CA PRO A 100 -6.57 11.10 -0.14
C PRO A 100 -5.98 10.10 0.86
N ARG A 101 -4.79 10.39 1.40
CA ARG A 101 -4.01 9.48 2.27
C ARG A 101 -4.79 8.98 3.47
N GLU A 102 -5.69 9.80 4.01
CA GLU A 102 -6.52 9.51 5.19
C GLU A 102 -7.55 8.40 4.96
N GLN A 103 -7.77 8.02 3.71
CA GLN A 103 -8.73 6.98 3.31
C GLN A 103 -8.10 5.59 3.21
N ILE A 104 -6.78 5.52 3.13
CA ILE A 104 -6.03 4.29 2.86
C ILE A 104 -5.25 3.84 4.10
N VAL A 105 -5.46 2.60 4.52
CA VAL A 105 -4.72 1.95 5.60
C VAL A 105 -3.49 1.26 5.02
N VAL A 106 -2.34 1.50 5.63
CA VAL A 106 -1.07 0.85 5.28
C VAL A 106 -0.51 0.23 6.54
N CYS A 107 -0.22 -1.07 6.51
CA CYS A 107 0.56 -1.75 7.53
C CYS A 107 1.93 -2.12 6.97
N THR A 108 2.97 -1.92 7.78
CA THR A 108 4.34 -2.36 7.48
C THR A 108 4.89 -3.19 8.63
N LYS A 109 6.00 -3.88 8.37
CA LYS A 109 6.65 -4.81 9.29
C LYS A 109 8.15 -4.56 9.31
N GLY A 110 8.74 -4.69 10.48
CA GLY A 110 10.19 -4.71 10.70
C GLY A 110 10.61 -6.02 11.35
N GLY A 111 11.90 -6.36 11.25
CA GLY A 111 12.46 -7.58 11.85
C GLY A 111 13.47 -8.32 10.96
N TYR A 112 13.53 -7.98 9.67
CA TYR A 112 14.57 -8.43 8.73
C TYR A 112 15.50 -7.26 8.38
N ILE A 113 16.77 -7.57 8.09
CA ILE A 113 17.72 -6.61 7.54
C ILE A 113 17.47 -6.52 6.02
N PRO A 114 16.99 -5.38 5.50
CA PRO A 114 16.59 -5.26 4.11
C PRO A 114 17.78 -4.91 3.19
N PHE A 115 17.81 -5.48 1.99
CA PHE A 115 18.63 -4.93 0.91
C PHE A 115 18.07 -3.60 0.42
N ASP A 116 18.87 -2.82 -0.30
CA ASP A 116 18.48 -1.52 -0.87
C ASP A 116 18.32 -1.59 -2.39
N GLY A 117 17.07 -1.66 -2.86
CA GLY A 117 16.68 -1.57 -4.27
C GLY A 117 16.91 -2.82 -5.11
N SER A 118 17.83 -3.69 -4.72
CA SER A 118 18.12 -4.97 -5.39
C SER A 118 18.86 -5.93 -4.44
N VAL A 119 18.85 -7.22 -4.76
CA VAL A 119 19.70 -8.20 -4.06
C VAL A 119 21.16 -7.93 -4.44
N PRO A 120 22.07 -7.70 -3.48
CA PRO A 120 23.48 -7.45 -3.77
C PRO A 120 24.16 -8.74 -4.28
N PRO A 121 25.30 -8.63 -5.02
CA PRO A 121 26.03 -9.80 -5.51
C PRO A 121 26.50 -10.76 -4.42
N ASP A 122 26.83 -10.24 -3.23
CA ASP A 122 27.10 -11.02 -2.02
C ASP A 122 26.14 -10.62 -0.88
N PRO A 123 25.00 -11.32 -0.77
CA PRO A 123 24.03 -11.09 0.31
C PRO A 123 24.60 -11.31 1.71
N SER A 124 25.62 -12.16 1.85
CA SER A 124 26.17 -12.55 3.15
C SER A 124 27.10 -11.49 3.73
N ALA A 125 27.80 -10.74 2.87
CA ALA A 125 28.61 -9.60 3.26
C ALA A 125 27.73 -8.41 3.67
N TYR A 126 26.62 -8.18 2.98
CA TYR A 126 25.71 -7.06 3.23
C TYR A 126 25.15 -6.99 4.67
N VAL A 127 25.07 -8.14 5.35
CA VAL A 127 24.53 -8.23 6.72
C VAL A 127 25.61 -8.09 7.80
N ARG A 128 26.90 -8.09 7.42
CA ARG A 128 28.04 -8.13 8.35
C ARG A 128 28.67 -6.76 8.62
N ASP A 129 28.43 -5.78 7.75
CA ASP A 129 28.95 -4.41 7.83
C ASP A 129 27.88 -3.43 8.32
#